data_AF-A0A7A3BZU4-F1
#
_entry.id   AF-A0A7A3BZU4-F1
#
_cell.length_a   1.000
_cell.length_b   1.000
_cell.length_c   1.000
_cell.angle_alpha   90.00
_cell.angle_beta   90.00
_cell.angle_gamma   90.00
#
_symmetry.space_group_name_H-M   'P 1'
#
loop_
_entity.id
_entity.type
_entity.pdbx_description
1 polymer ?
#
loop_
_entity_poly.entity_id
_entity_poly.type
_entity_poly.pdbx_seq_one_letter_code
_entity_poly.pdbx_strand_id
1 'polypeptide(L)'
;MSDRATSTASLTFESLYGTHHGWLKSWLTRKLQSAFDADDIAQDTFLRVMSSETLSTIRDPRSFLCTIAKRVMVDLFRRNALEKAYLEMLALMPEGVAPSPEERESQLETLQLVDSMLDGLNGKTREAF
;
A
#
# COMPACT_ATOMS: atom_id res chain seq x y z
N MET A 1 47.65 36.71 -2.72
CA MET A 1 47.55 35.24 -2.68
C MET A 1 46.79 34.84 -1.43
N SER A 2 45.57 34.33 -1.59
CA SER A 2 44.96 33.27 -0.77
C SER A 2 43.56 33.04 -1.31
N ASP A 3 43.51 32.09 -2.22
CA ASP A 3 42.31 31.59 -2.87
C ASP A 3 41.54 30.72 -1.85
N ARG A 4 40.42 31.23 -1.35
CA ARG A 4 39.57 30.51 -0.39
C ARG A 4 38.66 29.59 -1.20
N ALA A 5 39.20 28.44 -1.60
CA ALA A 5 38.43 27.37 -2.21
C ALA A 5 37.25 27.04 -1.28
N THR A 6 36.05 27.37 -1.73
CA THR A 6 34.80 27.03 -1.03
C THR A 6 34.63 25.53 -1.22
N SER A 7 35.01 24.74 -0.21
CA SER A 7 34.74 23.31 -0.20
C SER A 7 33.23 23.12 -0.18
N THR A 8 32.62 22.83 -1.35
CA THR A 8 31.26 22.32 -1.43
C THR A 8 31.25 20.97 -0.74
N ALA A 9 30.94 20.97 0.56
CA ALA A 9 30.75 19.74 1.31
C ALA A 9 29.64 18.93 0.64
N SER A 10 29.97 17.71 0.20
CA SER A 10 28.99 16.77 -0.32
C SER A 10 27.93 16.49 0.75
N LEU A 11 26.65 16.64 0.39
CA LEU A 11 25.55 16.33 1.28
C LEU A 11 25.60 14.84 1.66
N THR A 12 25.79 14.55 2.95
CA THR A 12 25.75 13.17 3.46
C THR A 12 24.35 12.83 3.93
N PHE A 13 24.01 11.54 3.92
CA PHE A 13 22.74 11.07 4.48
C PHE A 13 22.59 11.47 5.96
N GLU A 14 23.64 11.34 6.76
CA GLU A 14 23.64 11.70 8.18
C GLU A 14 23.31 13.18 8.40
N SER A 15 23.97 14.07 7.64
CA SER A 15 23.70 15.52 7.72
C SER A 15 22.28 15.88 7.27
N LEU A 16 21.79 15.23 6.20
CA LEU A 16 20.43 15.40 5.71
C LEU A 16 19.40 14.94 6.75
N TYR A 17 19.59 13.75 7.32
CA TYR A 17 18.71 13.17 8.32
C TYR A 17 18.69 14.02 9.59
N GLY A 18 19.86 14.27 10.19
CA GLY A 18 19.97 15.04 11.44
C GLY A 18 19.39 16.45 11.32
N THR A 19 19.58 17.11 10.18
CA THR A 19 19.11 18.49 9.96
C THR A 19 17.62 18.57 9.65
N HIS A 20 17.06 17.59 8.92
CA HIS A 20 15.72 17.71 8.33
C HIS A 20 14.67 16.77 8.91
N HIS A 21 15.04 15.72 9.64
CA HIS A 21 14.09 14.75 10.18
C HIS A 21 13.04 15.40 11.09
N GLY A 22 13.47 16.19 12.08
CA GLY A 22 12.53 16.84 13.02
C GLY A 22 11.59 17.85 12.35
N TRP A 23 12.09 18.57 11.35
CA TRP A 23 11.28 19.48 10.54
C TRP A 23 10.25 18.71 9.70
N LEU A 24 10.68 17.65 9.02
CA LEU A 24 9.81 16.84 8.16
C LEU A 24 8.71 16.17 8.99
N LYS A 25 9.07 15.55 10.12
CA LYS A 25 8.11 14.97 11.07
C LYS A 25 7.08 16.01 11.50
N SER A 26 7.53 17.19 11.94
CA SER A 26 6.61 18.26 12.37
C SER A 26 5.68 18.73 11.26
N TRP A 27 6.19 18.83 10.02
CA TRP A 27 5.39 19.16 8.84
C TRP A 27 4.37 18.07 8.53
N LEU A 28 4.76 16.80 8.61
CA LEU A 28 3.87 15.65 8.39
C LEU A 28 2.81 15.54 9.48
N THR A 29 3.14 15.70 10.76
CA THR A 29 2.17 15.65 11.87
C THR A 29 1.07 16.71 11.68
N ARG A 30 1.43 17.94 11.26
CA ARG A 30 0.43 18.98 10.94
C ARG A 30 -0.42 18.63 9.73
N LYS A 31 0.13 17.90 8.76
CA LYS A 31 -0.58 17.56 7.53
C LYS A 31 -1.50 16.35 7.70
N LEU A 32 -1.08 15.36 8.49
CA LEU A 32 -1.77 14.10 8.70
C LEU A 32 -2.67 14.12 9.95
N GLN A 33 -2.47 15.09 10.86
CA GLN A 33 -3.12 15.14 12.17
C GLN A 33 -2.90 13.85 13.00
N SER A 34 -1.80 13.15 12.73
CA SER A 34 -1.43 11.89 13.36
C SER A 34 0.08 11.87 13.54
N ALA A 35 0.52 11.62 14.78
CA ALA A 35 1.95 11.52 15.09
C ALA A 35 2.53 10.17 14.61
N PHE A 36 1.73 9.10 14.67
CA PHE A 36 2.12 7.76 14.25
C PHE A 36 2.34 7.70 12.74
N ASP A 37 1.35 8.12 11.94
CA ASP A 37 1.49 8.12 10.47
C ASP A 37 2.62 9.06 10.01
N ALA A 38 2.86 10.15 10.76
CA ALA A 38 3.95 11.06 10.47
C ALA A 38 5.32 10.43 10.69
N ASP A 39 5.48 9.59 11.73
CA ASP A 39 6.73 8.87 11.98
C ASP A 39 7.00 7.82 10.90
N ASP A 40 5.98 7.03 10.55
CA ASP A 40 6.10 6.01 9.51
C ASP A 40 6.46 6.64 8.15
N ILE A 41 5.75 7.70 7.75
CA ILE A 41 6.02 8.39 6.48
C ILE A 41 7.38 9.08 6.49
N ALA A 42 7.81 9.65 7.61
CA ALA A 42 9.13 10.24 7.73
C ALA A 42 10.21 9.16 7.52
N GLN A 43 10.08 8.03 8.20
CA GLN A 43 11.02 6.92 8.09
C GLN A 43 11.08 6.38 6.66
N ASP A 44 9.94 6.07 6.05
CA ASP A 44 9.85 5.63 4.65
C ASP A 44 10.46 6.63 3.67
N THR A 45 10.27 7.92 3.92
CA THR A 45 10.87 8.97 3.10
C THR A 45 12.40 8.88 3.16
N PHE A 46 12.99 8.79 4.34
CA PHE A 46 14.44 8.70 4.48
C PHE A 46 15.00 7.37 3.99
N LEU A 47 14.30 6.25 4.17
CA LEU A 47 14.69 4.97 3.58
C LEU A 47 14.73 5.05 2.05
N ARG A 48 13.72 5.66 1.41
CA ARG A 48 13.72 5.87 -0.05
C ARG A 48 14.86 6.78 -0.51
N VAL A 49 15.22 7.80 0.28
CA VAL A 49 16.39 8.64 -0.01
C VAL A 49 17.68 7.82 0.10
N MET A 50 17.83 7.03 1.16
CA MET A 50 19.01 6.20 1.40
C MET A 50 19.22 5.15 0.29
N SER A 51 18.13 4.56 -0.20
CA SER A 51 18.17 3.62 -1.33
C SER A 51 18.37 4.29 -2.69
N SER A 52 18.27 5.61 -2.76
CA SER A 52 18.47 6.36 -4.00
C SER A 52 19.89 6.91 -4.07
N GLU A 53 20.57 6.76 -5.21
CA GLU A 53 21.89 7.37 -5.46
C GLU A 53 21.80 8.88 -5.76
N THR A 54 20.78 9.57 -5.21
CA THR A 54 20.44 10.95 -5.59
C THR A 54 21.00 12.01 -4.65
N LEU A 55 21.61 11.63 -3.51
CA LEU A 55 22.09 12.57 -2.48
C LEU A 55 22.98 13.69 -3.04
N SER A 56 23.88 13.36 -3.97
CA SER A 56 24.79 14.31 -4.62
C SER A 56 24.08 15.32 -5.53
N THR A 57 22.84 15.05 -5.93
CA THR A 57 22.05 15.86 -6.86
C THR A 57 21.01 16.75 -6.15
N ILE A 58 20.83 16.57 -4.84
CA ILE A 58 19.85 17.33 -4.05
C ILE A 58 20.34 18.77 -3.89
N ARG A 59 19.67 19.70 -4.56
CA ARG A 59 19.93 21.15 -4.45
C ARG A 59 19.15 21.81 -3.31
N ASP A 60 17.89 21.37 -3.11
CA ASP A 60 17.03 21.83 -2.03
C ASP A 60 16.49 20.63 -1.22
N PRO A 61 17.12 20.33 -0.07
CA PRO A 61 16.74 19.22 0.79
C PRO A 61 15.26 19.19 1.17
N ARG A 62 14.68 20.34 1.53
CA ARG A 62 13.31 20.39 2.06
C ARG A 62 12.28 20.12 0.97
N SER A 63 12.43 20.76 -0.18
CA SER A 63 11.52 20.52 -1.33
C SER A 63 11.63 19.09 -1.85
N PHE A 64 12.85 18.55 -1.88
CA PHE A 64 13.08 17.16 -2.28
C PHE A 64 12.40 16.16 -1.33
N LEU A 65 12.62 16.31 -0.01
CA LEU A 65 11.99 15.48 1.01
C LEU A 65 10.46 15.58 0.97
N CYS A 66 9.91 16.79 0.83
CA CYS A 66 8.46 16.95 0.67
C CYS A 66 7.91 16.24 -0.58
N THR A 67 8.68 16.18 -1.66
CA THR A 67 8.26 15.49 -2.90
C THR A 67 8.17 13.99 -2.68
N ILE A 68 9.19 13.39 -2.05
CA ILE A 68 9.20 11.96 -1.72
C ILE A 68 8.08 11.66 -0.73
N ALA A 69 7.99 12.42 0.38
CA ALA A 69 6.97 12.23 1.40
C ALA A 69 5.54 12.34 0.83
N LYS A 70 5.29 13.24 -0.13
CA LYS A 70 4.00 13.31 -0.85
C LYS A 70 3.68 12.04 -1.62
N ARG A 71 4.67 11.40 -2.25
CA ARG A 71 4.46 10.12 -2.95
C ARG A 71 4.15 9.00 -1.95
N VAL A 72 4.91 8.93 -0.84
CA VAL A 72 4.64 7.96 0.24
C VAL A 72 3.23 8.14 0.81
N MET A 73 2.81 9.37 1.08
CA MET A 73 1.44 9.68 1.53
C MET A 73 0.38 9.20 0.55
N VAL A 74 0.57 9.44 -0.76
CA VAL A 74 -0.38 8.99 -1.78
C VAL A 74 -0.49 7.46 -1.80
N ASP A 75 0.65 6.76 -1.69
CA ASP A 75 0.67 5.30 -1.61
C ASP A 75 -0.10 4.79 -0.38
N LEU A 76 0.13 5.41 0.79
CA LEU A 76 -0.58 5.08 2.03
C LEU A 76 -2.10 5.31 1.91
N PHE A 77 -2.52 6.49 1.44
CA PHE A 77 -3.94 6.79 1.31
C PHE A 77 -4.65 5.89 0.30
N ARG A 78 -3.97 5.50 -0.78
CA ARG A 78 -4.53 4.53 -1.74
C ARG A 78 -4.74 3.16 -1.08
N ARG A 79 -3.78 2.68 -0.28
CA ARG A 79 -3.90 1.42 0.45
C ARG A 79 -5.05 1.47 1.47
N ASN A 80 -5.11 2.53 2.28
CA ASN A 80 -6.16 2.70 3.29
C ASN A 80 -7.56 2.83 2.67
N ALA A 81 -7.68 3.51 1.53
CA ALA A 81 -8.94 3.62 0.81
C ALA A 81 -9.43 2.26 0.29
N LEU A 82 -8.52 1.43 -0.23
CA LEU A 82 -8.84 0.08 -0.68
C LEU A 82 -9.29 -0.80 0.49
N GLU A 83 -8.53 -0.80 1.58
CA GLU A 83 -8.86 -1.57 2.78
C GLU A 83 -10.23 -1.16 3.34
N LYS A 84 -10.48 0.15 3.43
CA LYS A 84 -11.77 0.67 3.90
C LYS A 84 -12.92 0.21 3.00
N ALA A 85 -12.78 0.33 1.68
CA ALA A 85 -13.81 -0.12 0.74
C ALA A 85 -14.09 -1.63 0.85
N TYR A 86 -13.04 -2.42 1.09
CA TYR A 86 -13.17 -3.85 1.31
C TYR A 86 -13.89 -4.17 2.64
N LEU A 87 -13.55 -3.49 3.73
CA LEU A 87 -14.24 -3.63 5.02
C LEU A 87 -15.71 -3.19 4.93
N GLU A 88 -16.00 -2.11 4.20
CA GLU A 88 -17.37 -1.67 3.92
C GLU A 88 -18.16 -2.74 3.15
N MET A 89 -17.55 -3.38 2.13
CA MET A 89 -18.17 -4.49 1.40
C MET A 89 -18.46 -5.69 2.33
N LEU A 90 -17.49 -6.09 3.17
CA LEU A 90 -17.68 -7.19 4.12
C LEU A 90 -18.77 -6.89 5.16
N ALA A 91 -18.86 -5.64 5.63
CA ALA A 91 -19.88 -5.23 6.59
C ALA A 91 -21.31 -5.27 6.00
N LEU A 92 -21.45 -5.15 4.68
CA LEU A 92 -22.73 -5.28 3.97
C LEU A 92 -23.07 -6.73 3.63
N MET A 93 -22.12 -7.65 3.76
CA MET A 93 -22.34 -9.05 3.47
C MET A 93 -23.18 -9.66 4.60
N PRO A 94 -24.25 -10.42 4.29
CA PRO A 94 -24.99 -11.15 5.33
C PRO A 94 -24.04 -12.04 6.14
N GLU A 95 -24.32 -12.22 7.43
CA GLU A 95 -23.62 -13.24 8.21
C GLU A 95 -23.71 -14.57 7.47
N GLY A 96 -22.56 -15.23 7.28
CA GLY A 96 -22.50 -16.54 6.65
C GLY A 96 -23.19 -17.56 7.53
N VAL A 97 -24.50 -17.73 7.35
CA VAL A 97 -25.26 -18.80 8.00
C VAL A 97 -24.98 -20.10 7.26
N ALA A 98 -24.71 -21.16 8.01
CA ALA A 98 -24.68 -22.49 7.41
C ALA A 98 -26.09 -22.78 6.85
N PRO A 99 -26.21 -23.24 5.59
CA PRO A 99 -27.49 -23.64 5.03
C PRO A 99 -28.15 -24.67 5.95
N SER A 100 -29.48 -24.64 6.04
CA SER A 100 -30.23 -25.63 6.82
C SER A 100 -29.91 -27.05 6.31
N PRO A 101 -30.10 -28.10 7.14
CA PRO A 101 -29.93 -29.48 6.66
C PRO A 101 -30.75 -29.77 5.40
N GLU A 102 -31.96 -29.24 5.31
CA GLU A 102 -32.87 -29.38 4.16
C GLU A 102 -32.34 -28.62 2.93
N GLU A 103 -31.85 -27.40 3.10
CA GLU A 103 -31.24 -26.62 2.01
C GLU A 103 -29.96 -27.30 1.50
N ARG A 104 -29.17 -27.90 2.39
CA ARG A 104 -27.99 -28.68 2.00
C ARG A 104 -28.36 -29.92 1.20
N GLU A 105 -29.36 -30.66 1.64
CA GLU A 105 -29.82 -31.85 0.92
C GLU A 105 -30.34 -31.46 -0.47
N SER A 106 -31.15 -30.40 -0.56
CA SER A 106 -31.65 -29.88 -1.84
C SER A 106 -30.52 -29.46 -2.79
N GLN A 107 -29.47 -28.82 -2.27
CA GLN A 107 -28.28 -28.47 -3.06
C GLN A 107 -27.53 -29.72 -3.54
N LEU A 108 -27.35 -30.73 -2.68
CA LEU A 108 -26.69 -31.99 -3.05
C LEU A 108 -27.48 -32.78 -4.09
N GLU A 109 -28.81 -32.90 -3.92
CA GLU A 109 -29.70 -33.52 -4.92
C GLU A 109 -29.59 -32.80 -6.27
N THR A 110 -29.56 -31.47 -6.26
CA THR A 110 -29.41 -30.67 -7.48
C THR A 110 -28.06 -30.95 -8.16
N LEU A 111 -26.97 -31.02 -7.40
CA LEU A 111 -25.65 -31.37 -7.93
C LEU A 111 -25.61 -32.78 -8.52
N GLN A 112 -26.21 -33.77 -7.85
CA GLN A 112 -26.30 -35.14 -8.34
C GLN A 112 -27.13 -35.25 -9.62
N LEU A 113 -28.19 -34.46 -9.73
CA LEU A 113 -29.01 -34.41 -10.94
C LEU A 113 -28.19 -33.85 -12.12
N VAL A 114 -27.46 -32.76 -11.89
CA VAL A 114 -26.58 -32.18 -12.91
C VAL A 114 -25.52 -33.19 -13.35
N ASP A 115 -24.86 -33.86 -12.40
CA ASP A 115 -23.84 -34.87 -12.68
C ASP A 115 -24.41 -36.03 -13.52
N SER A 116 -25.59 -36.53 -13.14
CA SER A 116 -26.31 -37.57 -13.89
C SER A 116 -26.68 -37.13 -15.31
N MET A 117 -27.08 -35.87 -15.49
CA MET A 117 -27.37 -35.30 -16.81
C MET A 117 -26.11 -35.20 -17.67
N LEU A 118 -24.98 -34.79 -17.09
CA LEU A 118 -23.69 -34.73 -17.77
C LEU A 118 -23.18 -36.13 -18.17
N ASP A 119 -23.38 -37.13 -17.31
CA ASP A 119 -23.08 -38.53 -17.62
C ASP A 119 -23.95 -39.13 -18.72
N GLY A 120 -25.14 -38.56 -18.96
CA GLY A 120 -25.99 -38.90 -20.09
C GLY A 120 -25.52 -38.32 -21.44
N LEU A 121 -24.55 -37.39 -21.46
CA LEU A 121 -24.06 -36.75 -22.67
C LEU A 121 -23.04 -37.63 -23.41
N ASN A 122 -23.05 -37.56 -24.75
CA ASN A 122 -22.04 -38.19 -25.59
C ASN A 122 -20.65 -37.58 -25.34
N GLY A 123 -19.58 -38.37 -25.58
CA GLY A 123 -18.22 -38.02 -25.16
C GLY A 123 -17.73 -36.64 -25.64
N LYS A 124 -18.09 -36.22 -26.85
CA LYS A 124 -17.70 -34.89 -27.38
C LYS A 124 -18.38 -33.73 -26.66
N THR A 125 -19.60 -33.93 -26.16
CA THR A 125 -20.31 -32.88 -25.42
C THR A 125 -19.83 -32.84 -23.97
N ARG A 126 -19.49 -33.99 -23.38
CA ARG A 126 -18.94 -34.08 -22.02
C ARG A 126 -17.58 -33.43 -21.86
N GLU A 127 -16.69 -33.53 -22.84
CA GLU A 127 -15.35 -32.89 -22.80
C GLU A 127 -15.38 -31.35 -22.93
N ALA A 128 -16.52 -30.77 -23.33
CA ALA A 128 -16.65 -29.34 -23.56
C ALA A 128 -17.20 -28.55 -22.35
N PHE A 129 -17.73 -29.25 -21.34
CA PHE A 129 -18.25 -28.70 -20.08
C PHE A 129 -17.33 -29.11 -18.92
#